data_AF-A0A1H5AW49-F1
#
_entry.id   AF-A0A1H5AW49-F1
#
_cell.length_a   1.000
_cell.length_b   1.000
_cell.length_c   1.000
_cell.angle_alpha   90.00
_cell.angle_beta   90.00
_cell.angle_gamma   90.00
#
_symmetry.space_group_name_H-M   'P 1'
#
loop_
_entity.id
_entity.type
_entity.pdbx_description
1 polymer ?
#
loop_
_entity_poly.entity_id
_entity_poly.type
_entity_poly.pdbx_seq_one_letter_code
_entity_poly.pdbx_strand_id
1 'polypeptide(L)'
;MSAELALHGLLLFGTDTVYAVHMPTFTAPHDFQAVLRVTLDTATYRTARKRYGTSALFTARPRTLLLKDLEPGATCAADLYFGRFGRDGEPLGEVSITIDETVYVGHPTEPAGLRYVLFGREQLYLAHVLTRPPDFDQVLTAQLAGEWWASGSEEETPARTVTVPGRPDDLTGRLRPGEQLTADDTQVQVLAEVYLETADLTGRP
;
A
#
# COMPACT_ATOMS: atom_id res chain seq x y z
N MET A 1 24.78 6.24 -18.88
CA MET A 1 23.33 6.06 -19.08
C MET A 1 22.67 6.89 -18.01
N SER A 2 21.92 7.91 -18.41
CA SER A 2 21.32 8.86 -17.47
C SER A 2 20.35 8.09 -16.57
N ALA A 3 20.35 8.40 -15.27
CA ALA A 3 19.31 8.00 -14.35
C ALA A 3 18.01 8.70 -14.76
N GLU A 4 17.43 8.23 -15.85
CA GLU A 4 16.11 8.63 -16.31
C GLU A 4 15.16 8.15 -15.21
N LEU A 5 14.91 9.07 -14.28
CA LEU A 5 13.88 9.09 -13.26
C LEU A 5 13.03 7.82 -13.26
N ALA A 6 13.46 6.84 -12.46
CA ALA A 6 12.58 5.74 -12.09
C ALA A 6 11.38 6.39 -11.40
N LEU A 7 10.26 6.51 -12.11
CA LEU A 7 9.05 7.13 -11.59
C LEU A 7 8.43 6.14 -10.62
N HIS A 8 8.82 6.22 -9.35
CA HIS A 8 8.19 5.44 -8.29
C HIS A 8 6.85 6.08 -7.93
N GLY A 9 5.79 5.28 -7.95
CA GLY A 9 4.50 5.67 -7.40
C GLY A 9 4.39 5.21 -5.96
N LEU A 10 3.86 6.06 -5.09
CA LEU A 10 3.42 5.68 -3.75
C LEU A 10 1.91 5.87 -3.67
N LEU A 11 1.19 4.85 -3.24
CA LEU A 11 -0.20 4.97 -2.79
C LEU A 11 -0.20 5.49 -1.35
N LEU A 12 -0.99 6.52 -1.04
CA LEU A 12 -1.08 7.09 0.30
C LEU A 12 -2.40 6.75 0.96
N PHE A 13 -2.35 6.24 2.20
CA PHE A 13 -3.51 5.81 2.98
C PHE A 13 -3.49 6.37 4.39
N GLY A 14 -4.66 6.41 5.04
CA GLY A 14 -4.80 6.92 6.40
C GLY A 14 -4.91 8.44 6.50
N THR A 15 -5.24 8.93 7.69
CA THR A 15 -5.52 10.35 7.96
C THR A 15 -4.58 10.89 9.04
N ASP A 16 -4.58 10.27 10.22
CA ASP A 16 -3.71 10.65 11.33
C ASP A 16 -2.37 9.93 11.23
N THR A 17 -2.39 8.60 11.18
CA THR A 17 -1.26 7.78 10.73
C THR A 17 -1.35 7.61 9.22
N VAL A 18 -0.30 7.95 8.48
CA VAL A 18 -0.24 7.82 7.03
C VAL A 18 0.68 6.66 6.65
N TYR A 19 0.18 5.78 5.79
CA TYR A 19 0.97 4.72 5.19
C TYR A 19 1.20 5.01 3.71
N ALA A 20 2.38 4.67 3.21
CA ALA A 20 2.74 4.71 1.81
C ALA A 20 3.04 3.29 1.31
N VAL A 21 2.36 2.84 0.26
CA VAL A 21 2.65 1.56 -0.40
C VAL A 21 3.26 1.84 -1.77
N HIS A 22 4.44 1.28 -2.02
CA HIS A 22 5.10 1.35 -3.33
C HIS A 22 4.20 0.71 -4.40
N MET A 23 4.16 1.30 -5.60
CA MET A 23 3.49 0.77 -6.78
C MET A 23 4.53 0.03 -7.65
N PRO A 24 4.81 -1.25 -7.40
CA PRO A 24 5.87 -1.98 -8.07
C PRO A 24 5.54 -2.35 -9.50
N THR A 25 6.60 -2.72 -10.23
CA THR A 25 6.50 -3.55 -11.43
C THR A 25 7.42 -4.75 -11.24
N PHE A 26 7.49 -5.68 -12.20
CA PHE A 26 8.43 -6.81 -12.14
C PHE A 26 9.80 -6.52 -12.76
N THR A 27 10.11 -5.25 -13.04
CA THR A 27 11.37 -4.83 -13.66
C THR A 27 12.10 -3.83 -12.77
N ALA A 28 13.40 -4.06 -12.59
CA ALA A 28 14.27 -3.12 -11.89
C ALA A 28 14.20 -1.71 -12.53
N PRO A 29 14.23 -0.64 -11.72
CA PRO A 29 14.45 -0.64 -10.27
C PRO A 29 13.16 -0.75 -9.43
N HIS A 30 12.04 -1.18 -10.01
CA HIS A 30 10.72 -1.20 -9.37
C HIS A 30 10.30 -2.60 -8.86
N ASP A 31 11.20 -3.59 -8.91
CA ASP A 31 11.01 -5.01 -8.61
C ASP A 31 11.08 -5.33 -7.10
N PHE A 32 10.52 -4.44 -6.29
CA PHE A 32 10.38 -4.61 -4.85
C PHE A 32 9.04 -4.06 -4.39
N GLN A 33 8.48 -4.67 -3.36
CA GLN A 33 7.31 -4.16 -2.66
C GLN A 33 7.74 -3.51 -1.35
N ALA A 34 7.15 -2.36 -1.03
CA ALA A 34 7.39 -1.69 0.23
C ALA A 34 6.10 -1.13 0.81
N VAL A 35 5.97 -1.23 2.13
CA VAL A 35 4.97 -0.52 2.95
C VAL A 35 5.76 0.31 3.95
N LEU A 36 5.44 1.60 4.02
CA LEU A 36 6.12 2.57 4.88
C LEU A 36 5.07 3.28 5.73
N ARG A 37 5.42 3.60 6.98
CA ARG A 37 4.72 4.62 7.75
C ARG A 37 5.44 5.94 7.52
N VAL A 38 4.69 6.98 7.19
CA VAL A 38 5.27 8.25 6.75
C VAL A 38 4.57 9.44 7.41
N THR A 39 5.34 10.51 7.58
CA THR A 39 4.82 11.83 7.88
C THR A 39 4.88 12.69 6.62
N LEU A 40 3.79 13.40 6.36
CA LEU A 40 3.69 14.42 5.33
C LEU A 40 3.76 15.80 6.00
N ASP A 41 4.61 16.67 5.50
CA ASP A 41 4.79 18.03 6.02
C ASP A 41 3.60 18.98 5.71
N THR A 42 2.56 18.52 5.01
CA THR A 42 1.55 19.45 4.46
C THR A 42 0.17 19.39 5.11
N ALA A 43 -0.41 20.57 5.30
CA ALA A 43 -1.84 20.75 5.46
C ALA A 43 -2.63 20.34 4.19
N THR A 44 -1.97 20.28 3.02
CA THR A 44 -2.57 19.90 1.73
C THR A 44 -3.15 18.50 1.77
N TYR A 45 -2.38 17.49 2.18
CA TYR A 45 -2.89 16.11 2.28
C TYR A 45 -4.06 16.01 3.27
N ARG A 46 -3.92 16.59 4.47
CA ARG A 46 -4.98 16.60 5.48
C ARG A 46 -6.25 17.32 4.99
N THR A 47 -6.11 18.44 4.29
CA THR A 47 -7.23 19.20 3.73
C THR A 47 -7.92 18.42 2.61
N ALA A 48 -7.14 17.82 1.72
CA ALA A 48 -7.66 17.01 0.65
C ALA A 48 -8.37 15.75 1.18
N ARG A 49 -7.81 15.07 2.20
CA ARG A 49 -8.45 13.95 2.90
C ARG A 49 -9.77 14.33 3.55
N LYS A 50 -9.84 15.50 4.20
CA LYS A 50 -11.11 16.03 4.75
C LYS A 50 -12.15 16.32 3.66
N ARG A 51 -11.72 16.75 2.48
CA ARG A 51 -12.59 17.08 1.35
C ARG A 51 -13.10 15.84 0.62
N TYR A 52 -12.22 14.87 0.35
CA TYR A 52 -12.51 13.72 -0.51
C TYR A 52 -12.82 12.42 0.25
N GLY A 53 -12.54 12.38 1.56
CA GLY A 53 -12.85 11.26 2.44
C GLY A 53 -11.69 10.26 2.63
N THR A 54 -11.88 9.31 3.54
CA THR A 54 -10.88 8.30 3.93
C THR A 54 -10.68 7.22 2.86
N SER A 55 -11.69 6.98 2.02
CA SER A 55 -11.62 6.00 0.91
C SER A 55 -11.08 6.58 -0.40
N ALA A 56 -10.79 7.88 -0.46
CA ALA A 56 -10.23 8.51 -1.65
C ALA A 56 -8.83 7.97 -1.99
N LEU A 57 -8.56 7.78 -3.28
CA LEU A 57 -7.23 7.41 -3.75
C LEU A 57 -6.34 8.65 -3.79
N PHE A 58 -5.19 8.59 -3.11
CA PHE A 58 -4.13 9.58 -3.26
C PHE A 58 -2.86 8.87 -3.65
N THR A 59 -2.12 9.48 -4.58
CA THR A 59 -0.81 8.98 -4.97
C THR A 59 0.23 10.09 -4.85
N ALA A 60 1.45 9.71 -4.52
CA ALA A 60 2.59 10.60 -4.54
C ALA A 60 3.62 10.08 -5.52
N ARG A 61 4.28 11.02 -6.19
CA ARG A 61 5.41 10.77 -7.08
C ARG A 61 6.66 11.39 -6.46
N PRO A 62 7.45 10.64 -5.68
CA PRO A 62 8.73 11.12 -5.18
C PRO A 62 9.65 11.50 -6.33
N ARG A 63 10.39 12.59 -6.16
CA ARG A 63 11.41 13.01 -7.14
C ARG A 63 12.57 12.01 -7.21
N THR A 64 12.87 11.38 -6.07
CA THR A 64 13.83 10.28 -5.93
C THR A 64 13.30 9.34 -4.87
N LEU A 65 13.18 8.05 -5.23
CA LEU A 65 12.97 6.98 -4.29
C LEU A 65 13.73 5.77 -4.81
N LEU A 66 14.70 5.27 -4.07
CA LEU A 66 15.34 3.99 -4.36
C LEU A 66 15.16 3.08 -3.16
N LEU A 67 15.30 1.77 -3.35
CA LEU A 67 15.21 0.80 -2.24
C LEU A 67 16.16 1.16 -1.07
N LYS A 68 17.36 1.67 -1.38
CA LYS A 68 18.35 2.14 -0.39
C LYS A 68 17.93 3.41 0.37
N ASP A 69 16.92 4.12 -0.13
CA ASP A 69 16.45 5.38 0.44
C ASP A 69 15.25 5.15 1.39
N LEU A 70 14.87 3.88 1.65
CA LEU A 70 13.75 3.49 2.52
C LEU A 70 14.15 3.37 4.00
N GLU A 71 15.02 4.26 4.48
CA GLU A 71 15.48 4.24 5.86
C GLU A 71 14.66 5.21 6.73
N PRO A 72 14.34 4.88 7.99
CA PRO A 72 13.71 5.81 8.91
C PRO A 72 14.48 7.14 9.03
N GLY A 73 13.76 8.25 9.00
CA GLY A 73 14.29 9.62 8.97
C GLY A 73 14.65 10.13 7.57
N ALA A 74 14.73 9.27 6.54
CA ALA A 74 14.92 9.71 5.17
C ALA A 74 13.73 10.58 4.74
N THR A 75 14.03 11.64 3.98
CA THR A 75 13.04 12.62 3.54
C THR A 75 13.19 12.88 2.05
N CYS A 76 12.08 12.94 1.32
CA CYS A 76 12.06 13.25 -0.11
C CYS A 76 10.90 14.17 -0.49
N ALA A 77 11.13 15.04 -1.47
CA ALA A 77 10.06 15.83 -2.09
C ALA A 77 9.27 14.96 -3.07
N ALA A 78 7.96 15.14 -3.11
CA ALA A 78 7.05 14.42 -3.97
C ALA A 78 5.92 15.31 -4.50
N ASP A 79 5.46 15.03 -5.71
CA ASP A 79 4.22 15.62 -6.23
C ASP A 79 3.03 14.78 -5.73
N LEU A 80 2.06 15.42 -5.09
CA LEU A 80 0.84 14.79 -4.58
C LEU A 80 -0.30 14.89 -5.62
N TYR A 81 -1.06 13.81 -5.76
CA TYR A 81 -2.21 13.71 -6.65
C TYR A 81 -3.44 13.15 -5.91
N PHE A 82 -4.62 13.65 -6.26
CA PHE A 82 -5.89 12.98 -6.00
C PHE A 82 -6.23 12.09 -7.21
N GLY A 83 -6.30 10.78 -7.03
CA GLY A 83 -6.31 9.80 -8.11
C GLY A 83 -4.91 9.27 -8.45
N ARG A 84 -4.75 8.59 -9.59
CA ARG A 84 -3.52 7.89 -9.95
C ARG A 84 -2.58 8.78 -10.76
N PHE A 85 -1.39 9.04 -10.22
CA PHE A 85 -0.37 9.77 -10.98
C PHE A 85 -0.08 9.06 -12.31
N GLY A 86 0.14 9.82 -13.38
CA GLY A 86 0.46 9.29 -14.70
C GLY A 86 -0.73 8.72 -15.48
N ARG A 87 -1.93 8.69 -14.90
CA ARG A 87 -3.18 8.35 -15.60
C ARG A 87 -4.24 9.44 -15.41
N ASP A 88 -5.00 9.37 -14.32
CA ASP A 88 -6.21 10.18 -14.08
C ASP A 88 -6.09 11.15 -12.89
N GLY A 89 -4.93 11.21 -12.23
CA GLY A 89 -4.72 11.99 -11.02
C GLY A 89 -4.70 13.51 -11.23
N GLU A 90 -5.46 14.23 -10.41
CA GLU A 90 -5.42 15.70 -10.29
C GLU A 90 -4.23 16.13 -9.41
N PRO A 91 -3.31 16.97 -9.90
CA PRO A 91 -2.18 17.45 -9.09
C PRO A 91 -2.66 18.38 -7.97
N LEU A 92 -2.22 18.10 -6.74
CA LEU A 92 -2.56 18.88 -5.55
C LEU A 92 -1.40 19.75 -5.04
N GLY A 93 -0.22 19.61 -5.64
CA GLY A 93 0.99 20.34 -5.29
C GLY A 93 2.09 19.46 -4.71
N GLU A 94 3.15 20.08 -4.23
CA GLU A 94 4.31 19.40 -3.66
C GLU A 94 4.14 19.13 -2.16
N VAL A 95 4.69 18.01 -1.72
CA VAL A 95 4.78 17.60 -0.32
C VAL A 95 6.18 17.05 -0.02
N SER A 96 6.64 17.17 1.21
CA SER A 96 7.77 16.40 1.73
C SER A 96 7.26 15.17 2.45
N ILE A 97 7.81 14.01 2.09
CA ILE A 97 7.54 12.72 2.74
C ILE A 97 8.75 12.39 3.61
N THR A 98 8.53 12.19 4.90
CA THR A 98 9.52 11.64 5.83
C THR A 98 9.12 10.21 6.18
N ILE A 99 10.06 9.28 6.06
CA ILE A 99 9.84 7.88 6.44
C ILE A 99 9.97 7.78 7.95
N ASP A 100 8.89 7.45 8.64
CA ASP A 100 8.90 7.22 10.08
C ASP A 100 9.34 5.79 10.39
N GLU A 101 8.89 4.84 9.55
CA GLU A 101 9.15 3.41 9.73
C GLU A 101 9.00 2.64 8.41
N THR A 102 9.84 1.62 8.28
CA THR A 102 9.75 0.63 7.19
C THR A 102 8.96 -0.58 7.67
N VAL A 103 7.67 -0.58 7.37
CA VAL A 103 6.68 -1.56 7.86
C VAL A 103 6.87 -2.92 7.17
N TYR A 104 7.15 -2.91 5.87
CA TYR A 104 7.43 -4.13 5.11
C TYR A 104 8.31 -3.81 3.91
N VAL A 105 9.26 -4.70 3.61
CA VAL A 105 10.00 -4.74 2.35
C VAL A 105 10.09 -6.19 1.90
N GLY A 106 9.77 -6.44 0.63
CA GLY A 106 9.83 -7.77 0.05
C GLY A 106 10.14 -7.71 -1.44
N HIS A 107 10.57 -8.84 -1.97
CA HIS A 107 10.70 -9.06 -3.41
C HIS A 107 9.68 -10.10 -3.86
N PRO A 108 9.26 -10.04 -5.13
CA PRO A 108 8.48 -11.12 -5.75
C PRO A 108 9.09 -12.51 -5.45
N THR A 109 8.27 -13.43 -4.95
CA THR A 109 8.66 -14.80 -4.56
C THR A 109 7.77 -15.83 -5.24
N GLU A 110 8.20 -17.10 -5.31
CA GLU A 110 7.34 -18.17 -5.84
C GLU A 110 6.03 -18.31 -5.03
N PRO A 111 4.88 -18.58 -5.68
CA PRO A 111 3.59 -18.57 -5.00
C PRO A 111 3.44 -19.71 -4.00
N ALA A 112 3.09 -19.36 -2.75
CA ALA A 112 2.75 -20.29 -1.68
C ALA A 112 1.23 -20.28 -1.35
N GLY A 113 0.41 -19.69 -2.24
CA GLY A 113 -0.98 -19.33 -1.99
C GLY A 113 -1.16 -17.83 -1.81
N LEU A 114 -2.43 -17.37 -1.76
CA LEU A 114 -2.77 -15.96 -1.63
C LEU A 114 -2.29 -15.40 -0.28
N ARG A 115 -1.45 -14.36 -0.33
CA ARG A 115 -0.86 -13.74 0.86
C ARG A 115 -1.06 -12.24 0.89
N TYR A 116 -1.19 -11.68 2.09
CA TYR A 116 -1.24 -10.25 2.32
C TYR A 116 -0.32 -9.85 3.47
N VAL A 117 0.26 -8.66 3.40
CA VAL A 117 0.81 -7.98 4.56
C VAL A 117 -0.34 -7.33 5.32
N LEU A 118 -0.59 -7.77 6.55
CA LEU A 118 -1.54 -7.16 7.49
C LEU A 118 -0.77 -6.16 8.36
N PHE A 119 -1.22 -4.90 8.38
CA PHE A 119 -0.62 -3.81 9.13
C PHE A 119 -1.65 -2.73 9.45
N GLY A 120 -1.31 -1.82 10.36
CA GLY A 120 -2.12 -0.65 10.65
C GLY A 120 -2.30 -0.38 12.14
N ARG A 121 -2.82 0.81 12.45
CA ARG A 121 -3.01 1.27 13.82
C ARG A 121 -4.48 1.63 14.08
N GLU A 122 -4.93 2.80 13.63
CA GLU A 122 -6.33 3.21 13.77
C GLU A 122 -7.25 2.51 12.74
N GLN A 123 -6.68 2.14 11.60
CA GLN A 123 -7.31 1.40 10.52
C GLN A 123 -6.36 0.28 10.10
N LEU A 124 -6.89 -0.94 9.95
CA LEU A 124 -6.11 -2.06 9.42
C LEU A 124 -6.19 -2.10 7.90
N TYR A 125 -5.07 -2.50 7.32
CA TYR A 125 -4.87 -2.65 5.89
C TYR A 125 -4.32 -4.04 5.56
N LEU A 126 -4.64 -4.51 4.35
CA LEU A 126 -4.04 -5.67 3.73
C LEU A 126 -3.42 -5.22 2.40
N ALA A 127 -2.13 -5.45 2.20
CA ALA A 127 -1.46 -5.26 0.91
C ALA A 127 -1.07 -6.62 0.32
N HIS A 128 -1.51 -6.92 -0.91
CA HIS A 128 -1.23 -8.21 -1.55
C HIS A 128 0.27 -8.45 -1.70
N VAL A 129 0.78 -9.62 -1.28
CA VAL A 129 2.21 -9.95 -1.43
C VAL A 129 2.47 -10.46 -2.84
N LEU A 130 3.17 -9.67 -3.64
CA LEU A 130 3.42 -10.01 -5.04
C LEU A 130 4.33 -11.24 -5.18
N THR A 131 4.07 -12.03 -6.22
CA THR A 131 4.78 -13.29 -6.47
C THR A 131 5.47 -13.32 -7.82
N ARG A 132 4.73 -13.33 -8.93
CA ARG A 132 5.29 -13.33 -10.29
C ARG A 132 4.25 -12.88 -11.32
N PRO A 133 4.68 -12.30 -12.45
CA PRO A 133 3.73 -11.95 -13.49
C PRO A 133 3.10 -13.19 -14.16
N PRO A 134 1.82 -13.11 -14.59
CA PRO A 134 0.89 -12.01 -14.32
C PRO A 134 0.43 -12.01 -12.86
N ASP A 135 0.28 -10.82 -12.28
CA ASP A 135 -0.13 -10.63 -10.89
C ASP A 135 -1.12 -9.45 -10.76
N PHE A 136 -1.53 -9.13 -9.53
CA PHE A 136 -2.36 -8.00 -9.18
C PHE A 136 -1.85 -7.30 -7.92
N ASP A 137 -1.92 -5.98 -7.88
CA ASP A 137 -1.58 -5.20 -6.69
C ASP A 137 -2.90 -4.72 -6.09
N GLN A 138 -3.16 -5.13 -4.86
CA GLN A 138 -4.40 -4.86 -4.17
C GLN A 138 -4.10 -4.36 -2.75
N VAL A 139 -4.74 -3.25 -2.40
CA VAL A 139 -4.77 -2.75 -1.03
C VAL A 139 -6.21 -2.68 -0.55
N LEU A 140 -6.45 -3.25 0.63
CA LEU A 140 -7.76 -3.34 1.25
C LEU A 140 -7.74 -2.69 2.63
N THR A 141 -8.87 -2.16 3.09
CA THR A 141 -9.10 -1.93 4.52
C THR A 141 -9.78 -3.15 5.12
N ALA A 142 -9.42 -3.49 6.34
CA ALA A 142 -9.95 -4.64 7.05
C ALA A 142 -10.25 -4.33 8.52
N GLN A 143 -10.88 -5.27 9.20
CA GLN A 143 -10.97 -5.33 10.66
C GLN A 143 -10.77 -6.78 11.12
N LEU A 144 -10.27 -6.98 12.34
CA LEU A 144 -10.21 -8.31 12.94
C LEU A 144 -11.59 -8.69 13.48
N ALA A 145 -12.02 -9.93 13.20
CA ALA A 145 -13.23 -10.49 13.78
C ALA A 145 -12.88 -11.23 15.08
N GLY A 146 -13.72 -11.08 16.12
CA GLY A 146 -13.58 -11.81 17.38
C GLY A 146 -13.12 -10.97 18.57
N GLU A 147 -12.62 -9.77 18.34
CA GLU A 147 -12.62 -8.71 19.33
C GLU A 147 -13.31 -7.53 18.65
N TRP A 148 -14.34 -6.98 19.30
CA TRP A 148 -14.72 -5.60 19.03
C TRP A 148 -13.47 -4.82 19.38
N TRP A 149 -12.56 -4.63 18.41
CA TRP A 149 -11.42 -3.75 18.59
C TRP A 149 -12.07 -2.45 19.00
N ALA A 150 -11.91 -2.12 20.27
CA ALA A 150 -12.41 -0.89 20.82
C ALA A 150 -11.89 0.16 19.85
N SER A 151 -12.81 0.83 19.16
CA SER A 151 -12.51 1.99 18.34
C SER A 151 -11.57 2.88 19.17
N GLY A 152 -10.27 2.86 18.86
CA GLY A 152 -9.25 3.59 19.59
C GLY A 152 -8.24 2.82 20.46
N SER A 153 -7.86 1.56 20.18
CA SER A 153 -6.55 1.12 20.70
C SER A 153 -5.45 1.90 19.95
N GLU A 154 -4.60 2.59 20.70
CA GLU A 154 -3.45 3.33 20.17
C GLU A 154 -2.28 2.40 19.77
N GLU A 155 -2.43 1.10 19.96
CA GLU A 155 -1.37 0.11 19.79
C GLU A 155 -1.32 -0.35 18.34
N GLU A 156 -0.15 -0.19 17.72
CA GLU A 156 0.07 -0.57 16.33
C GLU A 156 0.00 -2.09 16.17
N THR A 157 -0.74 -2.57 15.18
CA THR A 157 -0.68 -3.98 14.78
C THR A 157 0.64 -4.20 14.05
N PRO A 158 1.57 -5.01 14.60
CA PRO A 158 2.84 -5.28 13.95
C PRO A 158 2.60 -5.88 12.57
N ALA A 159 3.35 -5.39 11.58
CA ALA A 159 3.26 -5.91 10.23
C ALA A 159 3.57 -7.40 10.22
N ARG A 160 2.68 -8.20 9.63
CA ARG A 160 2.92 -9.61 9.40
C ARG A 160 2.33 -10.06 8.08
N THR A 161 2.99 -10.98 7.42
CA THR A 161 2.38 -11.68 6.28
C THR A 161 1.38 -12.69 6.80
N VAL A 162 0.20 -12.73 6.21
CA VAL A 162 -0.86 -13.71 6.47
C VAL A 162 -1.24 -14.42 5.18
N THR A 163 -1.47 -15.73 5.27
CA THR A 163 -1.86 -16.59 4.15
C THR A 163 -3.34 -16.92 4.24
N VAL A 164 -4.03 -16.89 3.10
CA VAL A 164 -5.44 -17.30 2.99
C VAL A 164 -5.51 -18.76 2.52
N PRO A 165 -5.83 -19.71 3.42
CA PRO A 165 -5.73 -21.13 3.08
C PRO A 165 -6.67 -21.54 1.94
N GLY A 166 -6.14 -22.34 1.01
CA GLY A 166 -6.92 -22.92 -0.09
C GLY A 166 -7.37 -21.91 -1.15
N ARG A 167 -6.88 -20.67 -1.12
CA ARG A 167 -7.25 -19.63 -2.08
C ARG A 167 -6.12 -19.44 -3.11
N PRO A 168 -6.45 -19.46 -4.42
CA PRO A 168 -5.44 -19.28 -5.46
C PRO A 168 -4.89 -17.85 -5.41
N ASP A 169 -3.60 -17.74 -5.75
CA ASP A 169 -2.90 -16.46 -5.81
C ASP A 169 -3.06 -15.83 -7.19
N ASP A 170 -4.30 -15.42 -7.51
CA ASP A 170 -4.64 -14.79 -8.78
C ASP A 170 -5.88 -13.88 -8.65
N LEU A 171 -6.25 -13.19 -9.73
CA LEU A 171 -7.42 -12.31 -9.76
C LEU A 171 -8.75 -12.99 -9.45
N THR A 172 -8.87 -14.30 -9.62
CA THR A 172 -10.07 -15.05 -9.24
C THR A 172 -10.10 -15.29 -7.73
N GLY A 173 -8.91 -15.47 -7.14
CA GLY A 173 -8.68 -15.64 -5.72
C GLY A 173 -8.55 -14.35 -4.92
N ARG A 174 -8.44 -13.16 -5.50
CA ARG A 174 -8.35 -11.92 -4.70
C ARG A 174 -9.51 -11.78 -3.70
N LEU A 175 -9.26 -11.10 -2.57
CA LEU A 175 -10.32 -10.79 -1.61
C LEU A 175 -11.22 -9.65 -2.11
N ARG A 176 -12.47 -9.61 -1.64
CA ARG A 176 -13.49 -8.60 -1.99
C ARG A 176 -14.10 -7.96 -0.74
N PRO A 177 -14.62 -6.73 -0.84
CA PRO A 177 -15.36 -6.08 0.24
C PRO A 177 -16.51 -6.96 0.76
N GLY A 178 -16.67 -7.03 2.08
CA GLY A 178 -17.70 -7.81 2.76
C GLY A 178 -17.31 -9.26 3.06
N GLU A 179 -16.21 -9.77 2.49
CA GLU A 179 -15.73 -11.11 2.80
C GLU A 179 -15.24 -11.23 4.25
N GLN A 180 -15.52 -12.38 4.87
CA GLN A 180 -14.97 -12.80 6.16
C GLN A 180 -14.16 -14.07 5.93
N LEU A 181 -12.94 -14.09 6.42
CA LEU A 181 -12.01 -15.20 6.21
C LEU A 181 -11.10 -15.40 7.41
N THR A 182 -10.48 -16.58 7.47
CA THR A 182 -9.38 -16.87 8.39
C THR A 182 -8.06 -16.84 7.61
N ALA A 183 -7.10 -16.03 8.06
CA ALA A 183 -5.76 -15.95 7.50
C ALA A 183 -4.72 -16.21 8.60
N ASP A 184 -3.99 -17.32 8.53
CA ASP A 184 -3.07 -17.80 9.58
C ASP A 184 -3.64 -17.64 11.00
N ASP A 185 -4.80 -18.26 11.26
CA ASP A 185 -5.59 -18.21 12.50
C ASP A 185 -6.17 -16.83 12.89
N THR A 186 -5.93 -15.79 12.10
CA THR A 186 -6.53 -14.46 12.28
C THR A 186 -7.86 -14.39 11.53
N GLN A 187 -8.96 -14.13 12.24
CA GLN A 187 -10.24 -13.85 11.57
C GLN A 187 -10.24 -12.40 11.09
N VAL A 188 -10.52 -12.19 9.80
CA VAL A 188 -10.48 -10.88 9.14
C VAL A 188 -11.76 -10.65 8.36
N GLN A 189 -12.33 -9.46 8.51
CA GLN A 189 -13.38 -8.95 7.64
C GLN A 189 -12.82 -7.86 6.73
N VAL A 190 -12.98 -8.03 5.43
CA VAL A 190 -12.61 -7.03 4.43
C VAL A 190 -13.71 -5.97 4.38
N LEU A 191 -13.32 -4.71 4.61
CA LEU A 191 -14.24 -3.58 4.63
C LEU A 191 -14.39 -2.92 3.26
N ALA A 192 -13.28 -2.67 2.59
CA ALA A 192 -13.26 -1.98 1.30
C ALA A 192 -12.00 -2.32 0.50
N GLU A 193 -12.11 -2.23 -0.83
CA GLU A 193 -10.99 -2.30 -1.77
C GLU A 193 -10.56 -0.86 -2.06
N VAL A 194 -9.38 -0.49 -1.55
CA VAL A 194 -8.85 0.88 -1.66
C VAL A 194 -8.15 1.06 -2.99
N TYR A 195 -7.52 -0.01 -3.48
CA TYR A 195 -6.77 -0.01 -4.71
C TYR A 195 -6.72 -1.42 -5.31
N LEU A 196 -6.79 -1.47 -6.65
CA LEU A 196 -6.55 -2.66 -7.45
C LEU A 196 -5.89 -2.24 -8.77
N GLU A 197 -4.72 -2.80 -9.07
CA GLU A 197 -4.05 -2.69 -10.37
C GLU A 197 -3.72 -4.07 -10.92
N THR A 198 -3.92 -4.26 -12.23
CA THR A 198 -3.76 -5.55 -12.90
C THR A 198 -3.02 -5.46 -14.23
N ALA A 199 -3.02 -4.30 -14.88
CA ALA A 199 -2.42 -4.10 -16.20
C ALA A 199 -0.91 -3.92 -16.11
N ASP A 200 -0.43 -3.19 -15.10
CA ASP A 200 1.00 -2.90 -14.90
C ASP A 200 1.79 -4.14 -14.43
N LEU A 201 1.10 -5.23 -14.09
CA LEU A 201 1.68 -6.45 -13.50
C LEU A 201 1.62 -7.67 -14.43
N THR A 202 1.46 -7.44 -15.74
CA THR A 202 1.40 -8.50 -16.74
C THR A 202 2.77 -9.09 -17.12
N GLY A 203 3.86 -8.48 -16.67
CA GLY A 203 5.24 -8.87 -17.04
C GLY A 203 5.61 -8.54 -18.49
N ARG A 204 4.80 -7.73 -19.18
CA ARG A 204 5.12 -7.20 -20.50
C ARG A 204 5.78 -5.82 -20.34
N PRO A 205 6.89 -5.54 -21.06
CA PRO A 205 7.49 -4.21 -21.10
C PRO A 205 6.58 -3.19 -21.78
#